data_AF-A0A7V2L9P9-F1
#
_entry.id   AF-A0A7V2L9P9-F1
#
_cell.length_a   1.000
_cell.length_b   1.000
_cell.length_c   1.000
_cell.angle_alpha   90.00
_cell.angle_beta   90.00
_cell.angle_gamma   90.00
#
_symmetry.space_group_name_H-M   'P 1'
#
loop_
_entity.id
_entity.type
_entity.pdbx_description
1 polymer ?
#
loop_
_entity_poly.entity_id
_entity_poly.type
_entity_poly.pdbx_seq_one_letter_code
_entity_poly.pdbx_strand_id
1 'polypeptide(L)'
;MSVKETRARFLQGYSKPDVSTRELIFSAWFGVIGPVFCFLFDPIVFQRTSTIRPTSLGGVLAEYYLFAYLGAGIGILTLILQLSWGKWLRVGGGFVAGVLLSGALVALLIGLLILPYSVFGVLVFGIGLLGFIPFLTSLVFFRNGLRALRQAKNRIPKPSLILSITLGIIIAIVIPGIANWGSSRFVAQSIDVILYGDAQQADASIQRLKHAFWCNLSCFDGMVEYYRDSIFGNGSEKVQFAEAYMEITGDNIEDRKRELFGWY
;
A
#
# COMPACT_ATOMS: atom_id res chain seq x y z
N MET A 1 -0.98 -14.36 -38.56
CA MET A 1 -2.14 -13.81 -37.80
C MET A 1 -1.88 -12.34 -37.55
N SER A 2 -2.79 -11.45 -37.96
CA SER A 2 -2.55 -10.01 -37.88
C SER A 2 -2.67 -9.50 -36.43
N VAL A 3 -1.86 -8.50 -36.05
CA VAL A 3 -1.99 -7.80 -34.76
C VAL A 3 -3.42 -7.27 -34.57
N LYS A 4 -4.09 -6.86 -35.66
CA LYS A 4 -5.49 -6.42 -35.63
C LYS A 4 -6.44 -7.56 -35.24
N GLU A 5 -6.25 -8.76 -35.77
CA GLU A 5 -7.07 -9.94 -35.42
C GLU A 5 -6.85 -10.38 -33.98
N THR A 6 -5.60 -10.33 -33.51
CA THR A 6 -5.24 -10.66 -32.12
C THR A 6 -5.89 -9.68 -31.14
N ARG A 7 -5.84 -8.37 -31.45
CA ARG A 7 -6.56 -7.35 -30.67
C ARG A 7 -8.07 -7.54 -30.72
N ALA A 8 -8.65 -7.85 -31.89
CA ALA A 8 -10.09 -8.05 -32.04
C ALA A 8 -10.57 -9.25 -31.22
N ARG A 9 -9.88 -10.40 -31.28
CA ARG A 9 -10.21 -11.59 -30.46
C ARG A 9 -10.06 -11.31 -28.97
N PHE A 10 -8.98 -10.63 -28.57
CA PHE A 10 -8.79 -10.23 -27.18
C PHE A 10 -9.96 -9.35 -26.71
N LEU A 11 -10.35 -8.34 -27.49
CA LEU A 11 -11.46 -7.44 -27.15
C LEU A 11 -12.83 -8.15 -27.15
N GLN A 12 -13.07 -9.11 -28.05
CA GLN A 12 -14.32 -9.84 -28.17
C GLN A 12 -14.59 -10.77 -26.97
N GLY A 13 -13.53 -11.32 -26.35
CA GLY A 13 -13.63 -12.09 -25.11
C GLY A 13 -14.22 -11.31 -23.93
N TYR A 14 -14.07 -9.98 -23.91
CA TYR A 14 -14.61 -9.11 -22.84
C TYR A 14 -16.06 -8.68 -23.06
N SER A 15 -16.69 -9.02 -24.19
CA SER A 15 -18.05 -8.57 -24.53
C SER A 15 -19.14 -9.59 -24.20
N LYS A 16 -18.79 -10.79 -23.73
CA LYS A 16 -19.80 -11.77 -23.27
C LYS A 16 -20.38 -11.30 -21.92
N PRO A 17 -21.72 -11.25 -21.78
CA PRO A 17 -22.38 -10.73 -20.57
C PRO A 17 -22.19 -11.62 -19.34
N ASP A 18 -21.83 -12.89 -19.54
CA ASP A 18 -21.57 -13.83 -18.47
C ASP A 18 -20.07 -14.15 -18.38
N VAL A 19 -19.51 -13.87 -17.21
CA VAL A 19 -18.12 -14.18 -16.86
C VAL A 19 -18.01 -15.70 -16.71
N SER A 20 -17.06 -16.31 -17.40
CA SER A 20 -16.78 -17.74 -17.21
C SER A 20 -16.36 -17.99 -15.76
N THR A 21 -16.81 -19.09 -15.15
CA THR A 21 -16.43 -19.49 -13.79
C THR A 21 -14.91 -19.48 -13.59
N ARG A 22 -14.13 -19.85 -14.62
CA ARG A 22 -12.66 -19.81 -14.58
C ARG A 22 -12.11 -18.39 -14.42
N GLU A 23 -12.71 -17.41 -15.10
CA GLU A 23 -12.30 -16.01 -14.99
C GLU A 23 -12.70 -15.39 -13.66
N LEU A 24 -13.85 -15.80 -13.11
CA LEU A 24 -14.28 -15.40 -11.77
C LEU A 24 -13.28 -15.91 -10.72
N ILE A 25 -12.97 -17.21 -10.76
CA ILE A 25 -11.98 -17.83 -9.87
C ILE A 25 -10.62 -17.14 -10.01
N PHE A 26 -10.15 -16.93 -11.24
CA PHE A 26 -8.90 -16.21 -11.50
C PHE A 26 -8.92 -14.79 -10.90
N SER A 27 -10.01 -14.05 -11.10
CA SER A 27 -10.14 -12.69 -10.57
C SER A 27 -10.19 -12.65 -9.05
N ALA A 28 -10.87 -13.61 -8.41
CA ALA A 28 -10.93 -13.72 -6.96
C ALA A 28 -9.55 -14.09 -6.38
N TRP A 29 -8.89 -15.08 -6.96
CA TRP A 29 -7.57 -15.51 -6.49
C TRP A 29 -6.51 -14.41 -6.64
N PHE A 30 -6.37 -13.82 -7.83
CA PHE A 30 -5.27 -12.87 -8.06
C PHE A 30 -5.65 -11.41 -7.75
N GLY A 31 -6.94 -11.07 -7.68
CA GLY A 31 -7.39 -9.71 -7.38
C GLY A 31 -7.81 -9.48 -5.93
N VAL A 32 -8.01 -10.54 -5.14
CA VAL A 32 -8.44 -10.45 -3.74
C VAL A 32 -7.52 -11.27 -2.84
N ILE A 33 -7.50 -12.59 -3.02
CA ILE A 33 -6.80 -13.50 -2.11
C ILE A 33 -5.29 -13.26 -2.17
N GLY A 34 -4.70 -13.25 -3.36
CA GLY A 34 -3.27 -13.06 -3.59
C GLY A 34 -2.72 -11.81 -2.92
N PRO A 35 -3.26 -10.61 -3.18
CA PRO A 35 -2.85 -9.39 -2.49
C PRO A 35 -2.94 -9.47 -0.97
N VAL A 36 -4.01 -10.05 -0.42
CA VAL A 36 -4.16 -10.25 1.03
C VAL A 36 -3.07 -11.17 1.57
N PHE A 37 -2.79 -12.28 0.89
CA PHE A 37 -1.69 -13.18 1.23
C PHE A 37 -0.35 -12.46 1.16
N CYS A 38 -0.11 -11.62 0.13
CA CYS A 38 1.09 -10.80 0.08
C CYS A 38 1.21 -9.93 1.32
N PHE A 39 0.17 -9.19 1.73
CA PHE A 39 0.25 -8.35 2.93
C PHE A 39 0.44 -9.13 4.24
N LEU A 40 -0.09 -10.35 4.34
CA LEU A 40 0.08 -11.21 5.52
C LEU A 40 1.48 -11.82 5.61
N PHE A 41 2.06 -12.15 4.46
CA PHE A 41 3.35 -12.83 4.34
C PHE A 41 4.41 -11.94 3.70
N ASP A 42 4.36 -10.63 3.90
CA ASP A 42 5.36 -9.71 3.36
C ASP A 42 6.39 -9.31 4.42
N PRO A 43 7.49 -10.08 4.56
CA PRO A 43 8.59 -9.73 5.45
C PRO A 43 9.57 -8.72 4.83
N ILE A 44 9.45 -8.34 3.55
CA ILE A 44 10.52 -7.61 2.82
C ILE A 44 10.06 -6.25 2.30
N VAL A 45 8.85 -6.13 1.75
CA VAL A 45 8.41 -4.90 1.07
C VAL A 45 7.96 -3.84 2.08
N PHE A 46 7.23 -4.25 3.13
CA PHE A 46 6.65 -3.37 4.14
C PHE A 46 7.21 -3.56 5.56
N GLN A 47 7.79 -4.72 5.87
CA GLN A 47 8.38 -4.98 7.18
C GLN A 47 9.90 -4.70 7.13
N ARG A 48 10.40 -3.81 8.01
CA ARG A 48 11.84 -3.49 8.13
C ARG A 48 12.62 -4.51 8.97
N THR A 49 11.94 -5.46 9.61
CA THR A 49 12.54 -6.27 10.68
C THR A 49 11.94 -7.68 10.69
N SER A 50 12.65 -8.61 10.04
CA SER A 50 12.63 -9.98 10.54
C SER A 50 13.88 -10.15 11.40
N THR A 51 13.69 -10.60 12.64
CA THR A 51 14.73 -10.93 13.65
C THR A 51 15.84 -11.85 13.14
N ILE A 52 15.68 -12.41 11.93
CA ILE A 52 16.54 -13.45 11.38
C ILE A 52 17.68 -12.86 10.53
N ARG A 53 17.54 -11.67 9.91
CA ARG A 53 18.67 -10.98 9.23
C ARG A 53 18.47 -9.45 9.20
N PRO A 54 19.33 -8.67 9.87
CA PRO A 54 19.37 -7.22 9.71
C PRO A 54 20.00 -6.90 8.35
N THR A 55 19.21 -6.88 7.29
CA THR A 55 19.64 -6.23 6.05
C THR A 55 19.47 -4.74 6.23
N SER A 56 20.58 -4.00 6.19
CA SER A 56 20.63 -2.53 6.23
C SER A 56 19.88 -1.82 5.09
N LEU A 57 19.39 -2.58 4.12
CA LEU A 57 18.46 -2.13 3.10
C LEU A 57 17.06 -2.05 3.73
N GLY A 58 16.78 -0.96 4.43
CA GLY A 58 15.46 -0.71 4.97
C GLY A 58 14.36 -0.86 3.91
N GLY A 59 13.17 -1.31 4.32
CA GLY A 59 12.05 -1.56 3.42
C GLY A 59 11.81 -0.41 2.45
N VAL A 60 11.92 -0.70 1.15
CA VAL A 60 11.94 0.30 0.06
C VAL A 60 10.66 1.14 0.03
N LEU A 61 9.54 0.58 0.51
CA LEU A 61 8.21 1.20 0.50
C LEU A 61 7.65 1.42 1.91
N ALA A 62 8.48 1.36 2.95
CA ALA A 62 8.03 1.51 4.34
C ALA A 62 7.28 2.84 4.59
N GLU A 63 7.74 3.92 3.97
CA GLU A 63 7.11 5.26 4.06
C GLU A 63 5.73 5.35 3.37
N TYR A 64 5.42 4.40 2.49
CA TYR A 64 4.18 4.36 1.71
C TYR A 64 3.26 3.21 2.13
N TYR A 65 3.48 2.63 3.32
CA TYR A 65 2.67 1.54 3.87
C TYR A 65 1.17 1.87 3.85
N LEU A 66 0.78 3.01 4.43
CA LEU A 66 -0.63 3.36 4.56
C LEU A 66 -1.27 3.60 3.18
N PHE A 67 -0.52 4.24 2.27
CA PHE A 67 -0.93 4.40 0.88
C PHE A 67 -1.20 3.05 0.20
N ALA A 68 -0.27 2.09 0.33
CA ALA A 68 -0.38 0.79 -0.29
C ALA A 68 -1.55 -0.03 0.27
N TYR A 69 -1.74 -0.06 1.58
CA TYR A 69 -2.82 -0.81 2.24
C TYR A 69 -4.20 -0.22 1.91
N LEU A 70 -4.37 1.09 2.02
CA LEU A 70 -5.64 1.74 1.69
C LEU A 70 -5.94 1.65 0.19
N GLY A 71 -4.95 1.89 -0.67
CA GLY A 71 -5.11 1.78 -2.12
C GLY A 71 -5.49 0.37 -2.55
N ALA A 72 -4.81 -0.65 -2.02
CA ALA A 72 -5.15 -2.04 -2.28
C ALA A 72 -6.53 -2.40 -1.72
N GLY A 73 -6.86 -1.97 -0.50
CA GLY A 73 -8.17 -2.17 0.11
C GLY A 73 -9.31 -1.60 -0.74
N ILE A 74 -9.18 -0.35 -1.19
CA ILE A 74 -10.16 0.29 -2.09
C ILE A 74 -10.29 -0.50 -3.40
N GLY A 75 -9.17 -0.92 -4.00
CA GLY A 75 -9.17 -1.72 -5.23
C GLY A 75 -9.85 -3.08 -5.06
N ILE A 76 -9.53 -3.80 -3.98
CA ILE A 76 -10.09 -5.11 -3.64
C ILE A 76 -11.60 -5.01 -3.38
N LEU A 77 -12.04 -4.05 -2.55
CA LEU A 77 -13.45 -3.83 -2.27
C LEU A 77 -14.24 -3.49 -3.54
N THR A 78 -13.66 -2.64 -4.39
CA THR A 78 -14.27 -2.29 -5.67
C THR A 78 -14.35 -3.49 -6.62
N LEU A 79 -13.33 -4.35 -6.63
CA LEU A 79 -13.36 -5.58 -7.41
C LEU A 79 -14.45 -6.54 -6.88
N ILE A 80 -14.54 -6.76 -5.57
CA ILE A 80 -15.57 -7.61 -4.96
C ILE A 80 -16.97 -7.08 -5.31
N LEU A 81 -17.17 -5.77 -5.21
CA LEU A 81 -18.41 -5.09 -5.57
C LEU A 81 -18.75 -5.32 -7.05
N GLN A 82 -17.77 -5.17 -7.94
CA GLN A 82 -17.94 -5.40 -9.39
C GLN A 82 -18.22 -6.87 -9.73
N LEU A 83 -17.56 -7.83 -9.06
CA LEU A 83 -17.79 -9.26 -9.28
C LEU A 83 -19.17 -9.71 -8.78
N SER A 84 -19.63 -9.15 -7.65
CA SER A 84 -20.89 -9.52 -7.02
C SER A 84 -22.10 -8.84 -7.68
N TRP A 85 -21.98 -7.54 -7.99
CA TRP A 85 -23.09 -6.71 -8.45
C TRP A 85 -22.85 -6.05 -9.81
N GLY A 86 -21.88 -6.51 -10.62
CA GLY A 86 -21.55 -5.87 -11.90
C GLY A 86 -22.74 -5.68 -12.85
N LYS A 87 -23.75 -6.56 -12.79
CA LYS A 87 -24.99 -6.42 -13.58
C LYS A 87 -25.86 -5.22 -13.13
N TRP A 88 -25.79 -4.83 -11.85
CA TRP A 88 -26.55 -3.75 -11.21
C TRP A 88 -25.80 -2.41 -11.19
N LEU A 89 -24.47 -2.44 -11.14
CA LEU A 89 -23.59 -1.26 -11.12
C LEU A 89 -23.49 -0.49 -12.45
N ARG A 90 -24.46 -0.64 -13.35
CA ARG A 90 -24.42 -0.04 -14.70
C ARG A 90 -24.29 1.48 -14.69
N VAL A 91 -24.89 2.14 -13.70
CA VAL A 91 -24.83 3.61 -13.53
C VAL A 91 -23.52 4.04 -12.84
N GLY A 92 -22.98 3.20 -11.94
CA GLY A 92 -21.70 3.44 -11.26
C GLY A 92 -20.48 2.93 -12.02
N GLY A 93 -20.65 2.33 -13.20
CA GLY A 93 -19.58 1.60 -13.90
C GLY A 93 -18.40 2.49 -14.31
N GLY A 94 -18.62 3.79 -14.55
CA GLY A 94 -17.55 4.75 -14.82
C GLY A 94 -16.62 4.91 -13.60
N PHE A 95 -17.20 5.11 -12.42
CA PHE A 95 -16.48 5.23 -11.16
C PHE A 95 -15.69 3.95 -10.83
N VAL A 96 -16.35 2.80 -10.89
CA VAL A 96 -15.73 1.49 -10.70
C VAL A 96 -14.57 1.28 -11.69
N ALA A 97 -14.76 1.67 -12.96
CA ALA A 97 -13.68 1.61 -13.95
C ALA A 97 -12.51 2.52 -13.56
N GLY A 98 -12.76 3.75 -13.11
CA GLY A 98 -11.71 4.67 -12.67
C GLY A 98 -10.87 4.11 -11.52
N VAL A 99 -11.53 3.57 -10.48
CA VAL A 99 -10.85 2.95 -9.34
C VAL A 99 -10.02 1.73 -9.76
N LEU A 100 -10.60 0.81 -10.54
CA LEU A 100 -9.89 -0.40 -10.94
C LEU A 100 -8.76 -0.11 -11.94
N LEU A 101 -8.94 0.82 -12.88
CA LEU A 101 -7.89 1.15 -13.86
C LEU A 101 -6.71 1.88 -13.21
N SER A 102 -6.97 2.81 -12.28
CA SER A 102 -5.90 3.45 -11.51
C SER A 102 -5.21 2.44 -10.58
N GLY A 103 -5.98 1.59 -9.89
CA GLY A 103 -5.43 0.49 -9.10
C GLY A 103 -4.57 -0.47 -9.93
N ALA A 104 -4.97 -0.76 -11.17
CA ALA A 104 -4.18 -1.59 -12.08
C ALA A 104 -2.84 -0.93 -12.44
N LEU A 105 -2.83 0.37 -12.68
CA LEU A 105 -1.62 1.13 -12.95
C LEU A 105 -0.69 1.15 -11.73
N VAL A 106 -1.22 1.44 -10.53
CA VAL A 106 -0.45 1.45 -9.29
C VAL A 106 0.13 0.06 -8.98
N ALA A 107 -0.67 -1.00 -9.09
CA ALA A 107 -0.21 -2.37 -8.88
C ALA A 107 0.89 -2.77 -9.89
N LEU A 108 0.79 -2.32 -11.15
CA LEU A 108 1.83 -2.54 -12.15
C LEU A 108 3.13 -1.82 -11.77
N LEU A 109 3.04 -0.56 -11.35
CA LEU A 109 4.21 0.23 -10.94
C LEU A 109 4.90 -0.37 -9.72
N ILE A 110 4.13 -0.79 -8.71
CA ILE A 110 4.65 -1.53 -7.55
C ILE A 110 5.31 -2.83 -8.00
N GLY A 111 4.65 -3.60 -8.86
CA GLY A 111 5.19 -4.83 -9.44
C GLY A 111 6.54 -4.60 -10.12
N LEU A 112 6.64 -3.56 -10.96
CA LEU A 112 7.89 -3.18 -11.65
C LEU A 112 8.99 -2.77 -10.67
N LEU A 113 8.64 -2.03 -9.62
CA LEU A 113 9.57 -1.59 -8.59
C LEU A 113 10.14 -2.78 -7.78
N ILE A 114 9.30 -3.77 -7.44
CA ILE A 114 9.72 -4.96 -6.67
C ILE A 114 10.26 -6.09 -7.56
N LEU A 115 10.09 -6.01 -8.88
CA LEU A 115 10.50 -7.03 -9.84
C LEU A 115 11.97 -7.47 -9.68
N PRO A 116 12.98 -6.57 -9.59
CA PRO A 116 14.37 -7.02 -9.44
C PRO A 116 14.55 -7.88 -8.19
N TYR A 117 14.01 -7.46 -7.04
CA TYR A 117 14.06 -8.22 -5.80
C TYR A 117 13.34 -9.58 -5.92
N SER A 118 12.22 -9.61 -6.64
CA SER A 118 11.44 -10.83 -6.87
C SER A 118 12.21 -11.84 -7.72
N VAL A 119 12.89 -11.39 -8.77
CA VAL A 119 13.74 -12.24 -9.62
C VAL A 119 14.89 -12.83 -8.81
N PHE A 120 15.59 -12.03 -8.01
CA PHE A 120 16.63 -12.53 -7.11
C PHE A 120 16.06 -13.53 -6.08
N GLY A 121 14.90 -13.22 -5.49
CA GLY A 121 14.25 -14.09 -4.51
C GLY A 121 13.81 -15.45 -5.07
N VAL A 122 13.33 -15.49 -6.32
CA VAL A 122 13.00 -16.75 -7.01
C VAL A 122 14.26 -17.57 -7.26
N LEU A 123 15.33 -16.95 -7.78
CA LEU A 123 16.57 -17.65 -8.13
C LEU A 123 17.29 -18.25 -6.91
N VAL A 124 17.23 -17.58 -5.75
CA VAL A 124 17.96 -18.01 -4.56
C VAL A 124 17.11 -18.88 -3.61
N PHE A 125 15.84 -18.54 -3.40
CA PHE A 125 15.03 -19.16 -2.34
C PHE A 125 13.71 -19.78 -2.82
N GLY A 126 13.32 -19.59 -4.09
CA GLY A 126 12.02 -20.06 -4.63
C GLY A 126 10.78 -19.33 -4.09
N ILE A 127 10.91 -18.47 -3.06
CA ILE A 127 9.81 -17.73 -2.41
C ILE A 127 9.42 -16.47 -3.21
N GLY A 128 10.25 -16.00 -4.14
CA GLY A 128 10.02 -14.77 -4.90
C GLY A 128 8.78 -14.78 -5.82
N LEU A 129 8.04 -15.89 -5.91
CA LEU A 129 6.78 -15.98 -6.66
C LEU A 129 5.71 -15.00 -6.16
N LEU A 130 5.71 -14.69 -4.86
CA LEU A 130 4.79 -13.69 -4.29
C LEU A 130 5.03 -12.29 -4.87
N GLY A 131 6.25 -11.98 -5.28
CA GLY A 131 6.61 -10.73 -5.93
C GLY A 131 5.97 -10.52 -7.31
N PHE A 132 5.41 -11.58 -7.92
CA PHE A 132 4.67 -11.49 -9.18
C PHE A 132 3.17 -11.19 -8.99
N ILE A 133 2.65 -11.29 -7.77
CA ILE A 133 1.23 -11.07 -7.49
C ILE A 133 0.75 -9.68 -7.93
N PRO A 134 1.48 -8.56 -7.69
CA PRO A 134 1.03 -7.24 -8.16
C PRO A 134 0.82 -7.14 -9.68
N PHE A 135 1.57 -7.89 -10.49
CA PHE A 135 1.35 -7.97 -11.94
C PHE A 135 0.05 -8.69 -12.29
N LEU A 136 -0.25 -9.79 -11.60
CA LEU A 136 -1.49 -10.53 -11.81
C LEU A 136 -2.70 -9.73 -11.32
N THR A 137 -2.58 -9.06 -10.17
CA THR A 137 -3.57 -8.10 -9.66
C THR A 137 -3.82 -6.98 -10.66
N SER A 138 -2.76 -6.40 -11.23
CA SER A 138 -2.87 -5.37 -12.26
C SER A 138 -3.67 -5.86 -13.46
N LEU A 139 -3.38 -7.07 -13.96
CA LEU A 139 -4.14 -7.67 -15.05
C LEU A 139 -5.61 -7.87 -14.67
N VAL A 140 -5.91 -8.39 -13.48
CA VAL A 140 -7.30 -8.60 -13.01
C VAL A 140 -8.04 -7.26 -12.92
N PHE A 141 -7.43 -6.25 -12.30
CA PHE A 141 -8.02 -4.93 -12.16
C PHE A 141 -8.24 -4.26 -13.52
N PHE A 142 -7.27 -4.35 -14.44
CA PHE A 142 -7.39 -3.82 -15.78
C PHE A 142 -8.56 -4.46 -16.55
N ARG A 143 -8.65 -5.79 -16.51
CA ARG A 143 -9.71 -6.56 -17.18
C ARG A 143 -11.09 -6.20 -16.65
N ASN A 144 -11.24 -6.10 -15.33
CA ASN A 144 -12.51 -5.77 -14.70
C ASN A 144 -12.87 -4.28 -14.84
N GLY A 145 -11.88 -3.38 -14.80
CA GLY A 145 -12.06 -1.96 -15.09
C GLY A 145 -12.53 -1.70 -16.52
N LEU A 146 -11.94 -2.38 -17.52
CA LEU A 146 -12.41 -2.31 -18.91
C LEU A 146 -13.82 -2.85 -19.09
N ARG A 147 -14.21 -3.89 -18.35
CA ARG A 147 -15.59 -4.42 -18.37
C ARG A 147 -16.57 -3.39 -17.81
N ALA A 148 -16.27 -2.82 -16.64
CA ALA A 148 -17.08 -1.77 -16.03
C ALA A 148 -17.22 -0.54 -16.97
N LEU A 149 -16.12 -0.13 -17.61
CA LEU A 149 -16.12 0.98 -18.57
C LEU A 149 -17.04 0.72 -19.77
N ARG A 150 -16.99 -0.48 -20.34
CA ARG A 150 -17.84 -0.83 -21.49
C ARG A 150 -19.32 -0.88 -21.11
N GLN A 151 -19.64 -1.41 -19.92
CA GLN A 151 -21.01 -1.43 -19.40
C GLN A 151 -21.55 -0.01 -19.23
N ALA A 152 -20.73 0.90 -18.70
CA ALA A 152 -21.09 2.30 -18.50
C ALA A 152 -21.23 3.08 -19.82
N LYS A 153 -20.33 2.85 -20.80
CA LYS A 153 -20.30 3.55 -22.08
C LYS A 153 -21.61 3.46 -22.87
N ASN A 154 -22.34 2.35 -22.74
CA ASN A 154 -23.60 2.14 -23.45
C ASN A 154 -24.82 2.79 -22.75
N ARG A 155 -24.64 3.38 -21.57
CA ARG A 155 -25.72 3.87 -20.71
C ARG A 155 -25.55 5.32 -20.28
N ILE A 156 -24.31 5.79 -20.17
CA ILE A 156 -23.97 7.11 -19.64
C ILE A 156 -23.47 7.99 -20.77
N PRO A 157 -23.92 9.25 -20.90
CA PRO A 157 -23.38 10.18 -21.87
C PRO A 157 -21.88 10.44 -21.61
N LYS A 158 -21.12 10.67 -22.67
CA LYS A 158 -19.65 10.85 -22.61
C LYS A 158 -19.15 11.81 -21.50
N PRO A 159 -19.70 13.03 -21.31
CA PRO A 159 -19.18 13.92 -20.28
C PRO A 159 -19.36 13.36 -18.86
N SER A 160 -20.54 12.82 -18.53
CA SER A 160 -20.79 12.19 -17.22
C SER A 160 -19.95 10.93 -17.02
N LEU A 161 -19.67 10.18 -18.10
CA LEU A 161 -18.78 9.02 -18.04
C LEU A 161 -17.35 9.43 -17.67
N ILE A 162 -16.81 10.46 -18.33
CA ILE A 162 -15.47 10.98 -18.04
C ILE A 162 -15.41 11.47 -16.60
N LEU A 163 -16.39 12.28 -16.15
CA LEU A 163 -16.45 12.77 -14.79
C LEU A 163 -16.47 11.62 -13.77
N SER A 164 -17.30 10.60 -14.00
CA SER A 164 -17.39 9.43 -13.12
C SER A 164 -16.08 8.65 -13.03
N ILE A 165 -15.39 8.44 -14.15
CA ILE A 165 -14.05 7.82 -14.18
C ILE A 165 -13.05 8.66 -13.41
N THR A 166 -13.00 9.97 -13.65
CA THR A 166 -12.09 10.89 -12.96
C THR A 166 -12.31 10.87 -11.46
N LEU A 167 -13.56 10.88 -10.99
CA LEU A 167 -13.88 10.75 -9.57
C LEU A 167 -13.39 9.43 -8.97
N GLY A 168 -13.53 8.32 -9.71
CA GLY A 168 -12.98 7.03 -9.29
C GLY A 168 -11.45 7.06 -9.13
N ILE A 169 -10.75 7.66 -10.10
CA ILE A 169 -9.29 7.81 -10.06
C ILE A 169 -8.87 8.71 -8.87
N ILE A 170 -9.55 9.85 -8.70
CA ILE A 170 -9.28 10.78 -7.59
C ILE A 170 -9.44 10.05 -6.25
N ILE A 171 -10.55 9.34 -6.03
CA ILE A 171 -10.77 8.63 -4.77
C ILE A 171 -9.71 7.56 -4.51
N ALA A 172 -9.36 6.78 -5.54
CA ALA A 172 -8.38 5.71 -5.41
C ALA A 172 -6.96 6.19 -5.10
N ILE A 173 -6.59 7.43 -5.49
CA ILE A 173 -5.24 7.97 -5.32
C ILE A 173 -5.17 8.98 -4.17
N VAL A 174 -6.11 9.92 -4.13
CA VAL A 174 -6.08 11.07 -3.21
C VAL A 174 -6.38 10.64 -1.78
N ILE A 175 -7.34 9.73 -1.54
CA ILE A 175 -7.65 9.29 -0.18
C ILE A 175 -6.43 8.60 0.46
N PRO A 176 -5.81 7.57 -0.16
CA PRO A 176 -4.60 6.97 0.40
C PRO A 176 -3.44 7.97 0.52
N GLY A 177 -3.30 8.89 -0.43
CA GLY A 177 -2.24 9.92 -0.42
C GLY A 177 -2.37 10.90 0.74
N ILE A 178 -3.56 11.46 0.96
CA ILE A 178 -3.84 12.37 2.08
C ILE A 178 -3.68 11.63 3.41
N ALA A 179 -4.17 10.40 3.52
CA ALA A 179 -4.02 9.61 4.73
C ALA A 179 -2.54 9.37 5.08
N ASN A 180 -1.73 8.96 4.09
CA ASN A 180 -0.29 8.75 4.27
C ASN A 180 0.42 10.04 4.70
N TRP A 181 0.17 11.13 3.98
CA TRP A 181 0.77 12.44 4.28
C TRP A 181 0.36 12.98 5.65
N GLY A 182 -0.93 12.87 5.99
CA GLY A 182 -1.47 13.31 7.28
C GLY A 182 -0.88 12.52 8.44
N SER A 183 -0.71 11.21 8.28
CA SER A 183 -0.05 10.36 9.27
C SER A 183 1.40 10.77 9.51
N SER A 184 2.19 10.97 8.44
CA SER A 184 3.59 11.39 8.58
C SER A 184 3.71 12.76 9.25
N ARG A 185 2.83 13.72 8.90
CA ARG A 185 2.79 15.05 9.53
C ARG A 185 2.40 14.97 11.01
N PHE A 186 1.42 14.15 11.34
CA PHE A 186 0.96 13.95 12.72
C PHE A 186 2.07 13.37 13.61
N VAL A 187 2.79 12.37 13.12
CA VAL A 187 3.92 11.78 13.84
C VAL A 187 5.07 12.77 14.00
N ALA A 188 5.48 13.45 12.92
CA ALA A 188 6.55 14.44 12.99
C ALA A 188 6.26 15.56 13.99
N GLN A 189 5.04 16.13 13.96
CA GLN A 189 4.63 17.16 14.92
C GLN A 189 4.63 16.65 16.36
N SER A 190 4.22 15.40 16.58
CA SER A 190 4.21 14.81 17.92
C SER A 190 5.63 14.56 18.44
N ILE A 191 6.56 14.16 17.57
CA ILE A 191 7.98 14.01 17.89
C ILE A 191 8.60 15.38 18.24
N ASP A 192 8.30 16.42 17.46
CA ASP A 192 8.79 17.78 17.75
C ASP A 192 8.32 18.27 19.13
N VAL A 193 7.07 17.98 19.51
CA VAL A 193 6.54 18.32 20.84
C VAL A 193 7.22 17.51 21.95
N ILE A 194 7.58 16.25 21.71
CA ILE A 194 8.35 15.45 22.68
C ILE A 194 9.76 16.00 22.86
N LEU A 195 10.39 16.46 21.77
CA LEU A 195 11.77 16.96 21.79
C LEU A 195 11.90 18.36 22.41
N TYR A 196 10.92 19.24 22.17
CA TYR A 196 11.04 20.66 22.50
C TYR A 196 9.92 21.21 23.39
N GLY A 197 8.87 20.43 23.64
CA GLY A 197 7.74 20.84 24.47
C GLY A 197 8.06 20.78 25.96
N ASP A 198 7.16 21.32 26.78
CA ASP A 198 7.19 21.08 28.23
C ASP A 198 6.84 19.61 28.54
N ALA A 199 7.15 19.17 29.76
CA ALA A 199 6.92 17.78 30.19
C ALA A 199 5.45 17.35 30.03
N GLN A 200 4.49 18.26 30.27
CA GLN A 200 3.07 17.94 30.16
C GLN A 200 2.63 17.75 28.70
N GLN A 201 3.16 18.55 27.78
CA GLN A 201 2.92 18.44 26.34
C GLN A 201 3.59 17.19 25.75
N ALA A 202 4.79 16.86 26.23
CA ALA A 202 5.50 15.65 25.86
C ALA A 202 4.69 14.40 26.28
N ASP A 203 4.24 14.33 27.53
CA ASP A 203 3.40 13.23 28.04
C ASP A 203 2.10 13.08 27.22
N ALA A 204 1.42 14.20 26.93
CA ALA A 204 0.22 14.18 26.11
C ALA A 204 0.48 13.67 24.68
N SER A 205 1.65 13.98 24.11
CA SER A 205 2.05 13.53 22.77
C SER A 205 2.44 12.06 22.75
N ILE A 206 3.11 11.57 23.79
CA ILE A 206 3.39 10.14 24.01
C ILE A 206 2.08 9.35 24.04
N GLN A 207 1.08 9.78 24.84
CA GLN A 207 -0.21 9.09 24.90
C GLN A 207 -0.95 9.09 23.56
N ARG A 208 -0.86 10.17 22.77
CA ARG A 208 -1.44 10.20 21.41
C ARG A 208 -0.75 9.21 20.47
N LEU A 209 0.59 9.13 20.50
CA LEU A 209 1.36 8.25 19.64
C LEU A 209 1.18 6.76 20.00
N LYS A 210 0.95 6.43 21.27
CA LYS A 210 0.59 5.06 21.69
C LYS A 210 -0.65 4.51 20.98
N HIS A 211 -1.61 5.37 20.66
CA HIS A 211 -2.83 4.97 19.97
C HIS A 211 -2.70 4.98 18.45
N ALA A 212 -1.53 5.32 17.90
CA ALA A 212 -1.26 5.35 16.46
C ALA A 212 -0.98 3.95 15.89
N PHE A 213 -1.89 3.00 16.09
CA PHE A 213 -1.75 1.59 15.65
C PHE A 213 -1.55 1.43 14.13
N TRP A 214 -1.83 2.46 13.35
CA TRP A 214 -1.62 2.49 11.90
C TRP A 214 -0.18 2.82 11.50
N CYS A 215 0.66 3.27 12.44
CA CYS A 215 2.06 3.56 12.19
C CYS A 215 2.94 2.37 12.54
N ASN A 216 3.73 1.92 11.57
CA ASN A 216 4.79 0.96 11.81
C ASN A 216 5.96 1.63 12.56
N LEU A 217 6.85 0.83 13.16
CA LEU A 217 8.10 1.26 13.80
C LEU A 217 8.90 2.26 12.96
N SER A 218 8.86 2.14 11.64
CA SER A 218 9.54 3.05 10.72
C SER A 218 9.07 4.51 10.81
N CYS A 219 7.84 4.76 11.27
CA CYS A 219 7.37 6.12 11.52
C CYS A 219 8.18 6.84 12.60
N PHE A 220 8.79 6.08 13.51
CA PHE A 220 9.55 6.58 14.63
C PHE A 220 11.06 6.57 14.35
N ASP A 221 11.50 6.23 13.14
CA ASP A 221 12.93 6.20 12.79
C ASP A 221 13.58 7.59 12.95
N GLY A 222 12.81 8.68 12.77
CA GLY A 222 13.27 10.04 13.06
C GLY A 222 13.62 10.29 14.53
N MET A 223 12.96 9.61 15.48
CA MET A 223 13.38 9.64 16.89
C MET A 223 14.73 8.95 17.07
N VAL A 224 14.93 7.83 16.40
CA VAL A 224 16.18 7.04 16.50
C VAL A 224 17.36 7.81 15.90
N GLU A 225 17.13 8.51 14.78
CA GLU A 225 18.10 9.44 14.20
C GLU A 225 18.46 10.57 15.17
N TYR A 226 17.45 11.21 15.78
CA TYR A 226 17.66 12.25 16.79
C TYR A 226 18.46 11.76 18.00
N TYR A 227 18.14 10.54 18.46
CA TYR A 227 18.81 9.89 19.57
C TYR A 227 20.27 9.54 19.26
N ARG A 228 20.54 9.09 18.02
CA ARG A 228 21.89 8.79 17.53
C ARG A 228 22.76 10.04 17.48
N ASP A 229 22.23 11.12 16.91
CA ASP A 229 23.01 12.34 16.66
C ASP A 229 23.35 13.11 17.95
N SER A 230 22.76 12.70 19.08
CA SER A 230 23.14 13.09 20.44
C SER A 230 23.42 14.59 20.60
N ILE A 231 22.43 15.39 20.21
CA ILE A 231 22.34 16.82 20.59
C ILE A 231 22.17 16.97 22.12
N PHE A 232 21.78 15.90 22.82
CA PHE A 232 21.61 15.87 24.27
C PHE A 232 22.96 15.98 25.00
N GLY A 233 23.27 17.17 25.52
CA GLY A 233 24.50 17.45 26.27
C GLY A 233 24.54 16.81 27.68
N ASN A 234 23.40 16.34 28.19
CA ASN A 234 23.27 15.70 29.50
C ASN A 234 22.62 14.31 29.36
N GLY A 235 23.17 13.31 30.08
CA GLY A 235 22.69 11.92 30.01
C GLY A 235 21.23 11.72 30.41
N SER A 236 20.62 12.62 31.18
CA SER A 236 19.23 12.52 31.64
C SER A 236 18.19 12.71 30.53
N GLU A 237 18.40 13.65 29.61
CA GLU A 237 17.47 13.90 28.49
C GLU A 237 17.45 12.71 27.54
N LYS A 238 18.63 12.11 27.32
CA LYS A 238 18.78 10.89 26.53
C LYS A 238 18.03 9.70 27.12
N VAL A 239 18.04 9.54 28.45
CA VAL A 239 17.29 8.49 29.15
C VAL A 239 15.78 8.71 29.00
N GLN A 240 15.31 9.94 29.26
CA GLN A 240 13.88 10.27 29.11
C GLN A 240 13.37 10.02 27.69
N PHE A 241 14.17 10.39 26.68
CA PHE A 241 13.80 10.17 25.29
C PHE A 241 13.76 8.68 24.91
N ALA A 242 14.69 7.88 25.43
CA ALA A 242 14.67 6.43 25.26
C ALA A 242 13.46 5.78 25.94
N GLU A 243 13.10 6.24 27.13
CA GLU A 243 11.89 5.80 27.85
C GLU A 243 10.62 6.15 27.06
N ALA A 244 10.52 7.37 26.53
CA ALA A 244 9.39 7.78 25.68
C ALA A 244 9.27 6.90 24.42
N TYR A 245 10.39 6.59 23.76
CA TYR A 245 10.39 5.69 22.60
C TYR A 245 9.91 4.29 22.97
N MET A 246 10.43 3.72 24.06
CA MET A 246 10.03 2.39 24.55
C MET A 246 8.56 2.38 24.97
N GLU A 247 8.07 3.45 25.56
CA GLU A 247 6.69 3.60 25.97
C GLU A 247 5.72 3.70 24.77
N ILE A 248 6.13 4.33 23.67
CA ILE A 248 5.31 4.46 22.44
C ILE A 248 5.32 3.15 21.64
N THR A 249 6.49 2.55 21.47
CA THR A 249 6.70 1.46 20.50
C THR A 249 6.72 0.07 21.13
N GLY A 250 7.04 -0.02 22.43
CA GLY A 250 7.34 -1.27 23.10
C GLY A 250 8.77 -1.79 22.87
N ASP A 251 9.55 -1.15 21.99
CA ASP A 251 10.89 -1.60 21.60
C ASP A 251 12.00 -0.72 22.19
N ASN A 252 13.18 -1.30 22.37
CA ASN A 252 14.33 -0.56 22.86
C ASN A 252 14.95 0.29 21.73
N ILE A 253 15.10 1.59 21.96
CA ILE A 253 15.67 2.52 20.97
C ILE A 253 17.11 2.16 20.57
N GLU A 254 17.90 1.55 21.45
CA GLU A 254 19.26 1.10 21.18
C GLU A 254 19.26 -0.12 20.24
N ASP A 255 18.31 -1.03 20.40
CA ASP A 255 18.13 -2.17 19.49
C ASP A 255 17.76 -1.65 18.10
N ARG A 256 16.80 -0.73 18.05
CA ARG A 256 16.40 -0.09 16.80
C ARG A 256 17.54 0.68 16.14
N LYS A 257 18.35 1.41 16.91
CA LYS A 257 19.53 2.13 16.42
C LYS A 257 20.53 1.16 15.77
N ARG A 258 20.78 0.00 16.41
CA ARG A 258 21.65 -1.06 15.85
C ARG A 258 21.08 -1.65 14.56
N GLU A 259 19.77 -1.81 14.46
CA GLU A 259 19.11 -2.26 13.22
C GLU A 259 19.28 -1.26 12.07
N LEU A 260 19.07 0.03 12.33
CA LEU A 260 19.11 1.07 11.28
C LEU A 260 20.52 1.40 10.81
N PHE A 261 21.49 1.44 11.72
CA PHE A 261 22.84 1.95 11.42
C PHE A 261 23.94 0.89 11.46
N GLY A 262 23.62 -0.34 11.88
CA GLY A 262 24.59 -1.41 12.04
C GLY A 262 25.45 -1.26 13.30
N TRP A 263 26.35 -2.22 13.52
CA TRP A 263 27.31 -2.22 14.62
C TRP A 263 28.48 -1.29 14.26
N TYR A 264 28.41 -0.03 14.69
CA TYR A 264 29.54 0.89 14.76
C TYR A 264 29.88 1.20 16.22
#